data_AF-A0A2E6PJJ1-F1
#
_entry.id   AF-A0A2E6PJJ1-F1
#
_cell.length_a   1.000
_cell.length_b   1.000
_cell.length_c   1.000
_cell.angle_alpha   90.00
_cell.angle_beta   90.00
_cell.angle_gamma   90.00
#
_symmetry.space_group_name_H-M   'P 1'
#
loop_
_entity.id
_entity.type
_entity.pdbx_description
1 polymer ?
#
loop_
_entity_poly.entity_id
_entity_poly.type
_entity_poly.pdbx_seq_one_letter_code
_entity_poly.pdbx_strand_id
1 'polypeptide(L)'
;MAQLEDSVGRVGGKVLWRTPVAGQPVGCEHDGVDEILAVWYPSHASFLQLREEPGSAEMYRLRQVCVANAVIHRCPGDRFLLQP
;
A
#
# COMPACT_ATOMS: atom_id res chain seq x y z
N MET A 1 1.54 -0.72 13.63
CA MET A 1 0.72 0.18 12.78
C MET A 1 1.57 1.34 12.32
N ALA A 2 1.97 2.28 13.19
CA ALA A 2 2.79 3.47 12.90
C ALA A 2 3.87 3.37 11.80
N GLN A 3 4.62 2.26 11.70
CA GLN A 3 5.76 2.18 10.78
C GLN A 3 5.40 2.29 9.28
N LEU A 4 4.21 1.83 8.86
CA LEU A 4 3.80 2.00 7.46
C LEU A 4 3.50 3.48 7.20
N GLU A 5 2.67 4.09 8.05
CA GLU A 5 2.32 5.51 7.95
C GLU A 5 3.57 6.41 8.03
N ASP A 6 4.53 6.08 8.92
CA ASP A 6 5.79 6.81 9.05
C ASP A 6 6.65 6.70 7.78
N SER A 7 6.77 5.51 7.20
CA SER A 7 7.58 5.28 6.00
C SER A 7 6.96 5.94 4.77
N VAL A 8 5.63 5.87 4.65
CA VAL A 8 4.86 6.59 3.63
C VAL A 8 4.99 8.11 3.83
N GLY A 9 4.94 8.59 5.06
CA GLY A 9 5.08 10.01 5.40
C GLY A 9 6.46 10.58 5.06
N ARG A 10 7.53 9.79 5.22
CA ARG A 10 8.90 10.20 4.87
C ARG A 10 9.08 10.57 3.39
N VAL A 11 8.32 9.94 2.50
CA VAL A 11 8.33 10.27 1.06
C VAL A 11 7.20 11.25 0.67
N GLY A 12 6.54 11.86 1.65
CA GLY A 12 5.44 12.81 1.43
C GLY A 12 4.10 12.16 1.06
N GLY A 13 3.99 10.84 1.16
CA GLY A 13 2.74 10.12 0.92
C GLY A 13 1.80 10.14 2.12
N LYS A 14 0.60 9.58 1.93
CA LYS A 14 -0.40 9.42 2.98
C LYS A 14 -1.18 8.11 2.82
N VAL A 15 -1.31 7.33 3.89
CA VAL A 15 -2.29 6.24 3.94
C VAL A 15 -3.68 6.88 4.02
N LEU A 16 -4.51 6.67 3.01
CA LEU A 16 -5.86 7.27 2.94
C LEU A 16 -6.85 6.47 3.77
N TRP A 17 -6.85 5.14 3.58
CA TRP A 17 -7.68 4.21 4.30
C TRP A 17 -7.08 2.80 4.24
N ARG A 18 -7.52 1.95 5.16
CA ARG A 18 -7.22 0.53 5.23
C ARG A 18 -8.43 -0.20 5.79
N THR A 19 -8.70 -1.40 5.31
CA THR A 19 -9.82 -2.22 5.79
C THR A 19 -9.49 -3.71 5.67
N PRO A 20 -9.83 -4.53 6.68
CA PRO A 20 -9.83 -5.98 6.50
C PRO A 20 -10.89 -6.37 5.48
N VAL A 21 -10.67 -7.50 4.81
CA VAL A 21 -11.62 -8.10 3.86
C VAL A 21 -12.41 -9.19 4.57
N ALA A 22 -13.74 -9.06 4.57
CA ALA A 22 -14.64 -10.02 5.22
C ALA A 22 -15.08 -11.18 4.30
N GLY A 23 -14.78 -11.08 3.00
CA GLY A 23 -15.13 -12.08 2.00
C GLY A 23 -15.01 -11.54 0.57
N GLN A 24 -14.97 -12.45 -0.40
CA GLN A 24 -14.79 -12.13 -1.80
C GLN A 24 -15.86 -12.84 -2.65
N PRO A 25 -16.89 -12.13 -3.15
CA PRO A 25 -17.98 -12.75 -3.89
C PRO A 25 -17.61 -13.11 -5.35
N VAL A 26 -16.51 -12.55 -5.88
CA VAL A 26 -16.04 -12.75 -7.25
C VAL A 26 -14.52 -12.96 -7.25
N GLY A 27 -14.05 -14.03 -7.88
CA GLY A 27 -12.63 -14.44 -7.93
C GLY A 27 -12.46 -15.91 -7.51
N CYS A 28 -11.23 -16.39 -7.45
CA CYS A 28 -10.90 -17.70 -6.88
C CYS A 28 -10.12 -17.57 -5.57
N GLU A 29 -9.89 -18.68 -4.87
CA GLU A 29 -9.17 -18.68 -3.58
C GLU A 29 -7.79 -18.00 -3.65
N HIS A 30 -7.11 -18.09 -4.80
CA HIS A 30 -5.80 -17.47 -5.01
C HIS A 30 -5.85 -15.94 -5.11
N ASP A 31 -7.02 -15.38 -5.43
CA ASP A 31 -7.24 -13.93 -5.51
C ASP A 31 -7.61 -13.33 -4.15
N GLY A 32 -7.79 -14.20 -3.13
CA GLY A 32 -8.10 -13.82 -1.77
C GLY A 32 -7.04 -12.90 -1.18
N VAL A 33 -7.50 -11.84 -0.51
CA VAL A 33 -6.67 -10.90 0.24
C VAL A 33 -7.27 -10.68 1.62
N ASP A 34 -6.42 -10.55 2.65
CA ASP A 34 -6.87 -10.31 4.02
C ASP A 34 -7.13 -8.82 4.31
N GLU A 35 -6.47 -7.93 3.57
CA GLU A 35 -6.52 -6.48 3.76
C GLU A 35 -6.43 -5.73 2.42
N ILE A 36 -7.16 -4.61 2.33
CA ILE A 36 -7.01 -3.64 1.25
C ILE A 36 -6.65 -2.29 1.88
N LEU A 37 -5.72 -1.58 1.25
CA LEU A 37 -5.33 -0.23 1.63
C LEU A 37 -5.16 0.66 0.40
N ALA A 38 -5.43 1.95 0.58
CA ALA A 38 -5.09 2.98 -0.39
C ALA A 38 -4.03 3.91 0.18
N VAL A 39 -3.00 4.15 -0.63
CA VAL A 39 -1.92 5.06 -0.30
C VAL A 39 -1.78 6.09 -1.40
N TRP A 40 -1.87 7.36 -1.03
CA TRP A 40 -1.62 8.48 -1.92
C TRP A 40 -0.14 8.86 -1.88
N TYR A 41 0.42 9.20 -3.04
CA TYR A 41 1.75 9.76 -3.17
C TYR A 41 1.68 11.04 -4.00
N PRO A 42 2.48 12.06 -3.68
CA PRO A 42 2.47 13.33 -4.42
C PRO A 42 3.04 13.19 -5.84
N SER A 43 3.86 12.15 -6.07
CA SER A 43 4.38 11.82 -7.39
C SER A 43 4.72 10.34 -7.50
N HIS A 44 4.92 9.85 -8.73
CA HIS A 44 5.46 8.51 -8.94
C HIS A 44 6.88 8.35 -8.37
N ALA A 45 7.70 9.41 -8.45
CA ALA A 45 9.06 9.39 -7.89
C ALA A 45 9.04 9.18 -6.37
N SER A 46 8.11 9.81 -5.66
CA SER A 46 7.92 9.61 -4.22
C SER A 46 7.59 8.16 -3.86
N PHE A 47 6.78 7.47 -4.67
CA PHE A 47 6.53 6.04 -4.48
C PHE A 47 7.80 5.20 -4.66
N LEU A 48 8.62 5.49 -5.67
CA LEU A 48 9.87 4.76 -5.90
C LEU A 48 10.89 4.99 -4.78
N GLN A 49 10.94 6.20 -4.22
CA GLN A 49 11.85 6.58 -3.13
C GLN A 49 11.66 5.73 -1.87
N LEU A 50 10.49 5.12 -1.65
CA LEU A 50 10.25 4.22 -0.50
C LEU A 50 11.28 3.11 -0.37
N ARG A 51 11.84 2.66 -1.50
CA ARG A 51 12.85 1.60 -1.50
C ARG A 51 14.21 2.07 -0.99
N GLU A 52 14.45 3.37 -1.00
CA GLU A 52 15.72 4.01 -0.63
C GLU A 52 15.68 4.56 0.81
N GLU A 53 14.50 4.65 1.42
CA GLU A 53 14.34 5.18 2.78
C GLU A 53 15.01 4.31 3.85
N PRO A 54 15.54 4.92 4.94
CA PRO A 54 16.07 4.17 6.08
C PRO A 54 15.05 3.18 6.64
N GLY A 55 15.46 1.91 6.75
CA GLY A 55 14.59 0.82 7.21
C GLY A 55 13.77 0.15 6.12
N SER A 56 13.84 0.59 4.86
CA SER A 56 13.14 -0.03 3.73
C SER A 56 13.49 -1.51 3.60
N ALA A 57 14.77 -1.88 3.71
CA ALA A 57 15.22 -3.26 3.59
C ALA A 57 14.51 -4.20 4.57
N GLU A 58 14.37 -3.77 5.83
CA GLU A 58 13.66 -4.54 6.85
C GLU A 58 12.15 -4.59 6.57
N MET A 59 11.55 -3.48 6.14
CA MET A 59 10.15 -3.43 5.74
C MET A 59 9.85 -4.42 4.60
N TYR A 60 10.69 -4.46 3.57
CA TYR A 60 10.54 -5.40 2.46
C TYR A 60 10.78 -6.86 2.89
N ARG A 61 11.74 -7.11 3.80
CA ARG A 61 11.95 -8.44 4.38
C ARG A 61 10.71 -8.90 5.16
N LEU A 62 10.15 -8.04 6.01
CA LEU A 62 8.92 -8.33 6.76
C LEU A 62 7.74 -8.58 5.82
N ARG A 63 7.60 -7.74 4.78
CA ARG A 63 6.58 -7.95 3.74
C ARG A 63 6.73 -9.33 3.10
N GLN A 64 7.95 -9.76 2.75
CA GLN A 64 8.18 -11.07 2.13
C GLN A 64 7.79 -12.25 3.02
N VAL A 65 7.96 -12.15 4.35
CA VAL A 65 7.64 -13.25 5.26
C VAL A 65 6.18 -13.26 5.71
N CYS A 66 5.50 -12.10 5.69
CA CYS A 66 4.13 -11.97 6.18
C CYS A 66 3.07 -11.95 5.07
N VAL A 67 3.42 -11.55 3.84
CA VAL A 67 2.45 -11.35 2.75
C VAL A 67 2.59 -12.47 1.73
N ALA A 68 1.66 -13.43 1.76
CA ALA A 68 1.65 -14.57 0.84
C ALA A 68 1.39 -14.14 -0.62
N ASN A 69 0.45 -13.21 -0.83
CA ASN A 69 0.13 -12.65 -2.13
C ASN A 69 -0.24 -11.17 -1.99
N ALA A 70 0.05 -10.36 -3.01
CA ALA A 70 -0.39 -8.97 -3.07
C ALA A 70 -0.37 -8.44 -4.51
N VAL A 71 -1.39 -7.65 -4.83
CA VAL A 71 -1.48 -6.92 -6.10
C VAL A 71 -1.42 -5.44 -5.82
N ILE A 72 -0.62 -4.70 -6.59
CA ILE A 72 -0.48 -3.24 -6.47
C ILE A 72 -1.01 -2.61 -7.75
N HIS A 73 -2.10 -1.87 -7.64
CA HIS A 73 -2.65 -1.09 -8.75
C HIS A 73 -2.24 0.37 -8.60
N ARG A 74 -1.60 0.91 -9.63
CA ARG A 74 -1.37 2.36 -9.74
C ARG A 74 -2.62 3.00 -10.34
N CYS A 75 -3.27 3.87 -9.57
CA CYS A 75 -4.43 4.64 -10.01
C CYS A 75 -4.05 6.12 -10.14
N PRO A 76 -4.48 6.82 -11.21
CA PRO A 76 -4.41 8.28 -11.26
C PRO A 76 -5.26 8.88 -10.12
N GLY A 77 -4.64 9.71 -9.27
CA GLY A 77 -5.32 10.38 -8.16
C GLY A 77 -6.08 11.66 -8.57
N ASP A 78 -6.09 11.98 -9.86
CA ASP A 78 -6.76 13.13 -10.46
C ASP A 78 -8.20 12.80 -10.92
N ARG A 79 -8.63 11.55 -10.78
CA ARG A 79 -10.01 11.12 -11.09
C ARG A 79 -10.80 10.91 -9.80
N PHE A 80 -11.95 11.58 -9.75
CA PHE A 80 -12.99 11.49 -8.71
C PHE A 80 -13.36 10.03 -8.40
N LEU A 81 -13.56 9.56 -7.16
CA LEU A 81 -13.52 10.18 -5.82
C LEU A 81 -12.21 9.82 -5.08
N LEU A 82 -11.09 10.48 -5.38
CA LEU A 82 -9.84 10.33 -4.61
C LEU A 82 -9.23 11.66 -4.16
N GLN A 83 -9.97 12.77 -4.32
CA GLN A 83 -9.63 14.04 -3.68
C GLN A 83 -10.29 14.11 -2.30
N PRO A 84 -9.58 14.63 -1.28
CA PRO A 84 -10.11 14.74 0.09
C PRO A 84 -11.34 15.64 0.20
#